data_AF-A0A3D4JYW0-F1
#
_entry.id   AF-A0A3D4JYW0-F1
#
_cell.length_a   1.000
_cell.length_b   1.000
_cell.length_c   1.000
_cell.angle_alpha   90.00
_cell.angle_beta   90.00
_cell.angle_gamma   90.00
#
_symmetry.space_group_name_H-M   'P 1'
#
loop_
_entity.id
_entity.type
_entity.pdbx_description
1 polymer ?
#
loop_
_entity_poly.entity_id
_entity_poly.type
_entity_poly.pdbx_seq_one_letter_code
_entity_poly.pdbx_strand_id
1 'polypeptide(L)'
;MKKTLKTTVIILLLIALFLGMAYLYRTDFGRKGVLSNAPDLPKIEIPVTYNVAWWAHQKDLVIDDFKVNIVENNLHLFNNKALISYKIKGKIKYDGHWKPNIKEVHISERINKDSIQNFNRIIEITPIVEVKKDTNANGGIEDFEFTNQHIITSGKFGLNRIKIICENKDTIIELQQRK
;
A
#
# COMPACT_ATOMS: atom_id res chain seq x y z
N MET A 1 54.75 -27.58 -1.32
CA MET A 1 53.40 -28.19 -1.28
C MET A 1 53.06 -28.77 -2.65
N LYS A 2 52.85 -30.08 -2.73
CA LYS A 2 52.61 -30.81 -4.00
C LYS A 2 51.36 -30.26 -4.69
N LYS A 3 51.41 -30.06 -6.02
CA LYS A 3 50.30 -29.53 -6.85
C LYS A 3 48.94 -30.19 -6.55
N THR A 4 48.97 -31.48 -6.20
CA THR A 4 47.81 -32.30 -5.83
C THR A 4 47.08 -31.85 -4.57
N LEU A 5 47.80 -31.28 -3.58
CA LEU A 5 47.20 -30.77 -2.34
C LEU A 5 46.45 -29.45 -2.58
N LYS A 6 46.93 -28.63 -3.52
CA LYS A 6 46.25 -27.38 -3.91
C LYS A 6 44.92 -27.66 -4.60
N THR A 7 44.88 -28.63 -5.52
CA THR A 7 43.66 -29.00 -6.22
C THR A 7 42.61 -29.60 -5.30
N THR A 8 42.96 -30.47 -4.36
CA THR A 8 41.99 -31.02 -3.40
C THR A 8 41.39 -29.96 -2.49
N VAL A 9 42.19 -29.00 -2.00
CA VAL A 9 41.68 -27.89 -1.17
C VAL A 9 40.71 -26.99 -1.96
N ILE A 10 41.01 -26.71 -3.24
CA ILE A 10 40.11 -25.92 -4.09
C ILE A 10 38.78 -26.64 -4.33
N ILE A 11 38.82 -27.95 -4.60
CA ILE A 11 37.61 -28.76 -4.79
C ILE A 11 36.76 -28.76 -3.52
N LEU A 12 37.39 -28.92 -2.35
CA LEU A 12 36.69 -28.90 -1.05
C LEU A 12 36.04 -27.54 -0.77
N LEU A 13 36.73 -26.44 -1.10
CA LEU A 13 36.18 -25.08 -1.03
C LEU A 13 34.98 -24.90 -1.96
N LEU A 14 35.07 -25.39 -3.20
CA LEU A 14 33.96 -25.32 -4.16
C LEU A 14 32.74 -26.12 -3.69
N ILE A 15 32.96 -27.31 -3.12
CA ILE A 15 31.87 -28.12 -2.55
C ILE A 15 31.21 -27.41 -1.37
N ALA A 16 32.01 -26.85 -0.44
CA ALA A 16 31.48 -26.09 0.69
C ALA A 16 30.68 -24.85 0.23
N LEU A 17 31.16 -24.15 -0.80
CA LEU A 17 30.46 -23.02 -1.40
C LEU A 17 29.11 -23.44 -2.02
N PHE A 18 29.10 -24.56 -2.74
CA PHE A 18 27.89 -25.09 -3.38
C PHE A 18 26.86 -25.54 -2.34
N LEU A 19 27.30 -26.21 -1.28
CA LEU A 19 26.44 -26.61 -0.16
C LEU A 19 25.88 -25.39 0.58
N GLY A 20 26.70 -24.35 0.79
CA GLY A 20 26.26 -23.07 1.36
C GLY A 20 25.19 -22.38 0.50
N MET A 21 25.41 -22.28 -0.81
CA MET A 21 24.41 -21.71 -1.73
C MET A 21 23.12 -22.54 -1.79
N ALA A 22 23.22 -23.87 -1.84
CA ALA A 22 22.06 -24.77 -1.83
C ALA A 22 21.25 -24.64 -0.52
N TYR A 23 21.93 -24.49 0.62
CA TYR A 23 21.29 -24.25 1.91
C TYR A 23 20.57 -22.90 1.94
N LEU A 24 21.22 -21.82 1.49
CA LEU A 24 20.61 -20.48 1.40
C LEU A 24 19.40 -20.45 0.46
N TYR A 25 19.47 -21.18 -0.66
CA TYR A 25 18.36 -21.33 -1.61
C TYR A 25 17.19 -22.10 -0.98
N ARG A 26 17.46 -23.23 -0.33
CA ARG A 26 16.42 -24.07 0.28
C ARG A 26 15.72 -23.40 1.47
N THR A 27 16.43 -22.58 2.22
CA THR A 27 15.88 -21.85 3.38
C THR A 27 15.16 -20.56 2.99
N ASP A 28 15.07 -20.23 1.69
CA ASP A 28 14.40 -19.04 1.18
C ASP A 28 14.89 -17.75 1.90
N PHE A 29 16.17 -17.77 2.29
CA PHE A 29 16.78 -16.82 3.24
C PHE A 29 16.63 -15.36 2.79
N GLY A 30 16.61 -15.12 1.47
CA GLY A 30 16.43 -13.80 0.88
C GLY A 30 14.96 -13.36 0.66
N ARG A 31 13.99 -14.28 0.70
CA ARG A 31 12.59 -14.01 0.31
C ARG A 31 11.61 -14.08 1.49
N LYS A 32 11.87 -14.95 2.46
CA LYS A 32 11.06 -15.15 3.67
C LYS A 32 11.89 -15.14 4.97
N GLY A 33 13.20 -14.95 4.85
CA GLY A 33 14.13 -14.89 5.98
C GLY A 33 14.38 -13.46 6.50
N VAL A 34 15.37 -13.34 7.38
CA VAL A 34 15.77 -12.14 8.14
C VAL A 34 15.97 -10.88 7.28
N LEU A 35 16.25 -11.05 5.98
CA LEU A 35 16.53 -9.96 5.05
C LEU A 35 15.28 -9.35 4.38
N SER A 36 14.10 -9.97 4.44
CA SER A 36 12.92 -9.44 3.73
C SER A 36 11.64 -9.79 4.46
N ASN A 37 11.46 -9.18 5.64
CA ASN A 37 10.18 -9.17 6.34
C ASN A 37 9.25 -8.15 5.66
N ALA A 38 8.76 -8.50 4.47
CA ALA A 38 7.70 -7.73 3.84
C ALA A 38 6.46 -7.73 4.75
N PRO A 39 5.64 -6.66 4.72
CA PRO A 39 4.43 -6.62 5.52
C PRO A 39 3.46 -7.74 5.18
N ASP A 40 2.54 -8.03 6.11
CA ASP A 40 1.44 -8.95 5.87
C ASP A 40 0.59 -8.53 4.65
N LEU A 41 -0.13 -9.51 4.09
CA LEU A 41 -1.04 -9.24 2.98
C LEU A 41 -2.13 -8.23 3.39
N PRO A 42 -2.38 -7.18 2.59
CA PRO A 42 -3.36 -6.16 2.94
C PRO A 42 -4.77 -6.75 3.08
N LYS A 43 -5.45 -6.38 4.16
CA LYS A 43 -6.89 -6.59 4.32
C LYS A 43 -7.65 -5.56 3.51
N ILE A 44 -8.46 -6.02 2.56
CA ILE A 44 -9.21 -5.18 1.62
C ILE A 44 -10.69 -5.50 1.80
N GLU A 45 -11.47 -4.53 2.28
CA GLU A 45 -12.93 -4.59 2.34
C GLU A 45 -13.56 -4.19 1.00
N ILE A 46 -13.04 -3.12 0.38
CA ILE A 46 -13.50 -2.61 -0.91
C ILE A 46 -12.37 -2.75 -1.95
N PRO A 47 -12.61 -3.35 -3.12
CA PRO A 47 -11.58 -3.52 -4.16
C PRO A 47 -10.85 -2.23 -4.51
N VAL A 48 -9.54 -2.33 -4.77
CA VAL A 48 -8.70 -1.19 -5.15
C VAL A 48 -8.41 -1.22 -6.64
N THR A 49 -8.48 -0.05 -7.28
CA THR A 49 -8.09 0.16 -8.67
C THR A 49 -7.05 1.27 -8.78
N TYR A 50 -6.21 1.18 -9.81
CA TYR A 50 -5.22 2.22 -10.16
C TYR A 50 -5.51 2.82 -11.54
N ASN A 51 -6.62 2.40 -12.16
CA ASN A 51 -7.02 2.87 -13.48
C ASN A 51 -7.90 4.10 -13.34
N VAL A 52 -7.53 5.15 -14.07
CA VAL A 52 -8.36 6.34 -14.21
C VAL A 52 -9.53 6.01 -15.15
N ALA A 53 -10.75 6.32 -14.73
CA ALA A 53 -11.93 6.19 -15.56
C ALA A 53 -12.91 7.35 -15.31
N TRP A 54 -13.95 7.43 -16.14
CA TRP A 54 -15.07 8.33 -15.89
C TRP A 54 -16.02 7.70 -14.87
N TRP A 55 -16.05 8.23 -13.65
CA TRP A 55 -16.93 7.75 -12.58
C TRP A 55 -18.13 8.69 -12.45
N ALA A 56 -19.33 8.14 -12.68
CA ALA A 56 -20.58 8.87 -12.51
C ALA A 56 -20.88 9.09 -11.01
N HIS A 57 -21.72 10.08 -10.70
CA HIS A 57 -22.26 10.33 -9.35
C HIS A 57 -21.25 10.70 -8.25
N GLN A 58 -19.99 10.98 -8.62
CA GLN A 58 -18.97 11.42 -7.64
C GLN A 58 -19.26 12.79 -7.01
N LYS A 59 -20.10 13.61 -7.65
CA LYS A 59 -20.47 14.93 -7.10
C LYS A 59 -21.39 14.82 -5.88
N ASP A 60 -22.06 13.69 -5.72
CA ASP A 60 -23.02 13.44 -4.65
C ASP A 60 -22.37 12.73 -3.44
N LEU A 61 -21.09 12.37 -3.57
CA LEU A 61 -20.24 11.82 -2.52
C LEU A 61 -19.74 12.94 -1.60
N VAL A 62 -19.81 12.73 -0.30
CA VAL A 62 -19.23 13.61 0.71
C VAL A 62 -18.46 12.78 1.74
N ILE A 63 -17.20 13.14 1.98
CA ILE A 63 -16.37 12.48 2.99
C ILE A 63 -16.50 13.20 4.34
N ASP A 64 -17.01 12.50 5.35
CA ASP A 64 -17.19 13.03 6.70
C ASP A 64 -15.89 12.91 7.51
N ASP A 65 -15.32 11.70 7.54
CA ASP A 65 -14.15 11.35 8.34
C ASP A 65 -13.17 10.52 7.50
N PHE A 66 -11.88 10.83 7.67
CA PHE A 66 -10.79 10.14 7.00
C PHE A 66 -9.65 9.95 7.99
N LYS A 67 -9.31 8.69 8.25
CA LYS A 67 -8.26 8.32 9.21
C LYS A 67 -7.27 7.37 8.58
N VAL A 68 -5.99 7.60 8.83
CA VAL A 68 -4.92 6.70 8.39
C VAL A 68 -4.07 6.32 9.59
N ASN A 69 -3.81 5.02 9.73
CA ASN A 69 -2.96 4.45 10.75
C ASN A 69 -1.83 3.65 10.09
N ILE A 70 -0.66 3.68 10.71
CA ILE A 70 0.46 2.81 10.33
C ILE A 70 0.26 1.47 11.06
N VAL A 71 0.09 0.40 10.29
CA VAL A 71 -0.11 -0.97 10.82
C VAL A 71 1.23 -1.64 11.03
N GLU A 72 2.12 -1.56 10.02
CA GLU A 72 3.47 -2.12 10.08
C GLU A 72 4.47 -1.18 9.41
N ASN A 73 5.63 -0.96 10.06
CA ASN A 73 6.66 -0.05 9.57
C ASN A 73 8.09 -0.55 9.85
N ASN A 74 8.33 -1.84 9.68
CA ASN A 74 9.63 -2.49 9.91
C ASN A 74 10.67 -2.17 8.81
N LEU A 75 10.96 -0.88 8.65
CA LEU A 75 11.73 -0.26 7.58
C LEU A 75 13.23 -0.28 7.87
N HIS A 76 14.00 -0.97 7.03
CA HIS A 76 15.45 -1.16 7.14
C HIS A 76 16.08 -1.39 5.76
N LEU A 77 17.40 -1.57 5.68
CA LEU A 77 18.16 -1.67 4.43
C LEU A 77 17.53 -2.57 3.36
N PHE A 78 16.93 -3.67 3.78
CA PHE A 78 16.38 -4.70 2.90
C PHE A 78 14.84 -4.76 2.88
N ASN A 79 14.15 -3.97 3.71
CA ASN A 79 12.70 -3.78 3.65
C ASN A 79 12.34 -2.30 3.60
N ASN A 80 11.78 -1.88 2.48
CA ASN A 80 11.31 -0.52 2.24
C ASN A 80 9.77 -0.42 2.21
N LYS A 81 9.05 -1.47 2.57
CA LYS A 81 7.59 -1.55 2.53
C LYS A 81 7.01 -1.35 3.93
N ALA A 82 5.97 -0.53 4.01
CA ALA A 82 5.15 -0.33 5.19
C ALA A 82 3.69 -0.62 4.85
N LEU A 83 2.92 -1.08 5.82
CA LEU A 83 1.49 -1.33 5.69
C LEU A 83 0.75 -0.21 6.41
N ILE A 84 -0.15 0.47 5.69
CA ILE A 84 -1.07 1.44 6.27
C ILE A 84 -2.49 0.90 6.22
N SER A 85 -3.31 1.34 7.17
CA SER A 85 -4.75 1.15 7.15
C SER A 85 -5.40 2.52 7.03
N TYR A 86 -6.30 2.66 6.06
CA TYR A 86 -7.11 3.86 5.90
C TYR A 86 -8.58 3.51 6.08
N LYS A 87 -9.27 4.36 6.83
CA LYS A 87 -10.69 4.25 7.12
C LYS A 87 -11.38 5.48 6.59
N ILE A 88 -12.40 5.27 5.78
CA ILE A 88 -13.18 6.32 5.14
C ILE A 88 -14.62 6.18 5.62
N LYS A 89 -15.19 7.29 6.08
CA LYS A 89 -16.61 7.41 6.39
C LYS A 89 -17.18 8.58 5.62
N GLY A 90 -18.34 8.40 5.02
CA GLY A 90 -18.99 9.43 4.27
C GLY A 90 -20.43 9.11 3.93
N LYS A 91 -20.98 9.93 3.05
CA LYS A 91 -22.38 9.92 2.66
C LYS A 91 -22.51 10.08 1.17
N ILE A 92 -23.52 9.44 0.59
CA ILE A 92 -23.85 9.58 -0.83
C ILE A 92 -25.30 10.03 -0.93
N LYS A 93 -25.54 11.20 -1.52
CA LYS A 93 -26.89 11.67 -1.81
C LYS A 93 -27.41 10.99 -3.08
N TYR A 94 -28.69 10.64 -3.11
CA TYR A 94 -29.32 10.08 -4.30
C TYR A 94 -30.78 10.49 -4.46
N ASP A 95 -31.21 10.57 -5.72
CA ASP A 95 -32.53 11.06 -6.13
C ASP A 95 -33.34 9.92 -6.76
N GLY A 96 -33.87 9.02 -5.92
CA GLY A 96 -34.84 7.97 -6.28
C GLY A 96 -34.40 6.97 -7.38
N HIS A 97 -35.11 5.86 -7.53
CA HIS A 97 -34.93 4.89 -8.63
C HIS A 97 -33.57 4.16 -8.73
N TRP A 98 -32.59 4.52 -7.91
CA TRP A 98 -31.30 3.88 -7.77
C TRP A 98 -30.81 3.98 -6.33
N LYS A 99 -29.95 3.03 -5.94
CA LYS A 99 -29.28 3.02 -4.64
C LYS A 99 -27.76 3.07 -4.87
N PRO A 100 -27.05 4.09 -4.33
CA PRO A 100 -25.61 4.16 -4.42
C PRO A 100 -24.93 3.15 -3.49
N ASN A 101 -23.75 2.70 -3.90
CA ASN A 101 -22.79 2.04 -3.01
C ASN A 101 -21.35 2.33 -3.47
N ILE A 102 -20.37 2.13 -2.61
CA ILE A 102 -18.97 2.17 -3.01
C ILE A 102 -18.61 0.83 -3.67
N LYS A 103 -18.20 0.89 -4.94
CA LYS A 103 -17.80 -0.28 -5.72
C LYS A 103 -16.33 -0.60 -5.55
N GLU A 104 -15.49 0.42 -5.65
CA GLU A 104 -14.04 0.30 -5.66
C GLU A 104 -13.42 1.59 -5.12
N VAL A 105 -12.13 1.55 -4.80
CA VAL A 105 -11.35 2.70 -4.35
C VAL A 105 -10.21 2.90 -5.34
N HIS A 106 -10.18 4.07 -5.97
CA HIS A 106 -9.04 4.45 -6.78
C HIS A 106 -7.92 4.99 -5.90
N ILE A 107 -6.70 4.48 -6.11
CA ILE A 107 -5.49 5.00 -5.48
C ILE A 107 -4.58 5.57 -6.55
N SER A 108 -4.19 6.83 -6.39
CA SER A 108 -3.17 7.48 -7.21
C SER A 108 -1.97 7.85 -6.35
N GLU A 109 -0.76 7.54 -6.82
CA GLU A 109 0.48 7.95 -6.14
C GLU A 109 1.29 8.88 -7.03
N ARG A 110 1.78 9.98 -6.46
CA ARG A 110 2.71 10.90 -7.14
C ARG A 110 3.80 11.40 -6.22
N ILE A 111 4.98 11.63 -6.79
CA ILE A 111 6.10 12.29 -6.10
C ILE A 111 5.81 13.78 -6.02
N ASN A 112 5.99 14.37 -4.85
CA ASN A 112 5.98 15.81 -4.70
C ASN A 112 7.34 16.38 -5.09
N LYS A 113 7.37 17.27 -6.09
CA LYS A 113 8.58 17.97 -6.54
C LYS A 113 8.74 19.35 -5.91
N ASP A 114 7.70 19.86 -5.26
CA ASP A 114 7.74 21.14 -4.57
C ASP A 114 8.52 20.99 -3.25
N SER A 115 9.74 21.53 -3.23
CA SER A 115 10.64 21.47 -2.08
C SER A 115 10.21 22.39 -0.93
N ILE A 116 9.28 23.32 -1.16
CA ILE A 116 8.73 24.19 -0.12
C ILE A 116 7.74 23.39 0.74
N GLN A 117 7.05 22.43 0.13
CA GLN A 117 6.14 21.53 0.80
C GLN A 117 6.92 20.43 1.53
N ASN A 118 6.69 20.31 2.83
CA ASN A 118 7.42 19.41 3.72
C ASN A 118 6.95 17.94 3.63
N PHE A 119 6.70 17.44 2.42
CA PHE A 119 6.38 16.04 2.15
C PHE A 119 6.90 15.63 0.78
N ASN A 120 7.23 14.35 0.61
CA ASN A 120 7.93 13.86 -0.59
C ASN A 120 6.99 13.13 -1.55
N ARG A 121 5.84 12.65 -1.07
CA ARG A 121 4.88 11.85 -1.84
C ARG A 121 3.47 12.23 -1.45
N ILE A 122 2.57 12.17 -2.43
CA ILE A 122 1.13 12.31 -2.26
C ILE A 122 0.48 11.00 -2.68
N ILE A 123 -0.40 10.46 -1.84
CA ILE A 123 -1.28 9.34 -2.15
C ILE A 123 -2.70 9.88 -2.09
N GLU A 124 -3.41 9.81 -3.21
CA GLU A 124 -4.79 10.23 -3.31
C GLU A 124 -5.68 9.00 -3.35
N ILE A 125 -6.67 8.96 -2.46
CA ILE A 125 -7.62 7.87 -2.28
C ILE A 125 -8.99 8.41 -2.63
N THR A 126 -9.65 7.80 -3.62
CA THR A 126 -10.94 8.25 -4.13
C THR A 126 -11.92 7.08 -4.13
N PRO A 127 -12.93 7.06 -3.25
CA PRO A 127 -14.02 6.09 -3.35
C PRO A 127 -14.77 6.26 -4.67
N ILE A 128 -15.14 5.15 -5.30
CA ILE A 128 -15.89 5.12 -6.56
C ILE A 128 -17.30 4.66 -6.30
N VAL A 129 -18.25 5.54 -6.57
CA VAL A 129 -19.68 5.26 -6.47
C VAL A 129 -20.15 4.42 -7.66
N GLU A 130 -20.88 3.35 -7.38
CA GLU A 130 -21.72 2.63 -8.32
C GLU A 130 -23.17 2.82 -7.92
N VAL A 131 -24.05 2.87 -8.92
CA VAL A 131 -25.50 2.96 -8.71
C VAL A 131 -26.14 1.66 -9.15
N LYS A 132 -26.96 1.07 -8.28
CA LYS A 132 -27.79 -0.09 -8.61
C LYS A 132 -29.22 0.37 -8.78
N LYS A 133 -29.88 -0.09 -9.85
CA LYS A 133 -31.29 0.24 -10.08
C LYS A 133 -32.14 -0.34 -8.95
N ASP A 134 -32.95 0.50 -8.33
CA ASP A 134 -33.89 0.12 -7.28
C ASP A 134 -35.17 0.92 -7.49
N THR A 135 -36.21 0.27 -8.03
CA THR A 135 -37.48 0.94 -8.34
C THR A 135 -38.25 1.40 -7.12
N ASN A 136 -37.90 0.89 -5.94
CA ASN A 136 -38.54 1.23 -4.67
C ASN A 136 -37.75 2.28 -3.88
N ALA A 137 -36.59 2.71 -4.38
CA ALA A 137 -35.78 3.73 -3.75
C ALA A 137 -36.44 5.11 -3.90
N ASN A 138 -36.69 5.76 -2.76
CA ASN A 138 -37.36 7.08 -2.69
C ASN A 138 -36.39 8.25 -2.48
N GLY A 139 -35.11 8.05 -2.84
CA GLY A 139 -34.05 9.04 -2.61
C GLY A 139 -33.62 9.12 -1.15
N GLY A 140 -32.58 9.91 -0.89
CA GLY A 140 -32.09 10.16 0.45
C GLY A 140 -30.57 10.25 0.53
N ILE A 141 -30.05 9.83 1.68
CA ILE A 141 -28.63 9.78 1.97
C ILE A 141 -28.28 8.36 2.38
N GLU A 142 -27.32 7.75 1.70
CA GLU A 142 -26.73 6.47 2.11
C GLU A 142 -25.40 6.75 2.82
N ASP A 143 -25.31 6.40 4.10
CA ASP A 143 -24.05 6.43 4.84
C ASP A 143 -23.20 5.21 4.48
N PHE A 144 -21.88 5.39 4.37
CA PHE A 144 -20.94 4.30 4.18
C PHE A 144 -19.72 4.44 5.08
N GLU A 145 -19.13 3.30 5.42
CA GLU A 145 -17.91 3.20 6.20
C GLU A 145 -17.17 1.95 5.76
N PHE A 146 -15.88 2.08 5.44
CA PHE A 146 -15.03 0.93 5.14
C PHE A 146 -13.59 1.20 5.57
N THR A 147 -12.86 0.11 5.79
CA THR A 147 -11.44 0.11 6.11
C THR A 147 -10.67 -0.76 5.13
N ASN A 148 -9.66 -0.18 4.49
CA ASN A 148 -8.75 -0.89 3.61
C ASN A 148 -7.32 -0.76 4.12
N GLN A 149 -6.48 -1.71 3.74
CA GLN A 149 -5.04 -1.63 3.92
C GLN A 149 -4.34 -1.44 2.58
N HIS A 150 -3.22 -0.73 2.61
CA HIS A 150 -2.40 -0.47 1.44
C HIS A 150 -0.92 -0.57 1.79
N ILE A 151 -0.14 -1.21 0.93
CA ILE A 151 1.31 -1.27 1.08
C ILE A 151 1.89 -0.05 0.40
N ILE A 152 2.65 0.72 1.16
CA ILE A 152 3.38 1.89 0.68
C ILE A 152 4.88 1.66 0.78
N THR A 153 5.63 2.34 -0.06
CA THR A 153 7.10 2.23 -0.10
C THR A 153 7.76 3.50 0.39
N SER A 154 8.80 3.38 1.21
CA SER A 154 9.68 4.49 1.54
C SER A 154 10.42 4.93 0.27
N GLY A 155 10.37 6.23 -0.06
CA GLY A 155 10.98 6.76 -1.28
C GLY A 155 12.49 7.01 -1.17
N LYS A 156 13.01 7.15 0.06
CA LYS A 156 14.44 7.39 0.33
C LYS A 156 14.84 6.90 1.73
N PHE A 157 16.14 6.77 1.99
CA PHE A 157 16.65 6.62 3.36
C PHE A 157 16.34 7.87 4.20
N GLY A 158 16.11 7.68 5.51
CA GLY A 158 15.74 8.73 6.43
C GLY A 158 14.23 8.96 6.50
N LEU A 159 13.84 10.19 6.83
CA LEU A 159 12.44 10.56 7.06
C LEU A 159 11.70 10.72 5.73
N ASN A 160 10.60 9.97 5.59
CA ASN A 160 9.67 10.04 4.48
C ASN A 160 8.33 10.55 5.01
N ARG A 161 8.01 11.80 4.66
CA ARG A 161 6.69 12.40 4.90
C ARG A 161 5.80 12.14 3.68
N ILE A 162 4.66 11.49 3.90
CA ILE A 162 3.73 11.11 2.85
C ILE A 162 2.39 11.76 3.18
N LYS A 163 1.91 12.62 2.29
CA LYS A 163 0.58 13.23 2.38
C LYS A 163 -0.43 12.26 1.78
N ILE A 164 -1.48 11.93 2.52
CA ILE A 164 -2.56 11.06 2.06
C ILE A 164 -3.83 11.90 2.05
N ILE A 165 -4.52 11.90 0.92
CA ILE A 165 -5.64 12.80 0.64
C ILE A 165 -6.86 11.97 0.25
N CYS A 166 -8.03 12.34 0.76
CA CYS A 166 -9.33 11.85 0.35
C CYS A 166 -10.27 13.05 0.29
N GLU A 167 -10.59 13.50 -0.93
CA GLU A 167 -11.28 14.78 -1.20
C GLU A 167 -10.64 15.98 -0.48
N ASN A 168 -11.38 16.62 0.43
CA ASN A 168 -10.96 17.79 1.20
C ASN A 168 -10.30 17.42 2.55
N LYS A 169 -10.15 16.12 2.84
CA LYS A 169 -9.48 15.63 4.04
C LYS A 169 -8.08 15.17 3.68
N ASP A 170 -7.12 15.52 4.53
CA ASP A 170 -5.77 15.01 4.38
C ASP A 170 -5.12 14.71 5.72
N THR A 171 -4.11 13.84 5.66
CA THR A 171 -3.24 13.53 6.78
C THR A 171 -1.82 13.32 6.28
N ILE A 172 -0.85 13.59 7.14
CA ILE A 172 0.56 13.34 6.83
C ILE A 172 1.04 12.24 7.77
N ILE A 173 1.60 11.19 7.18
CA ILE A 173 2.28 10.14 7.92
C ILE A 173 3.79 10.24 7.74
N GLU A 174 4.52 9.78 8.75
CA GLU A 174 5.97 9.78 8.77
C GLU A 174 6.50 8.34 8.81
N LEU A 175 7.37 8.01 7.85
CA LEU A 175 8.06 6.73 7.77
C LEU A 175 9.57 6.95 7.86
N GLN A 176 10.22 6.33 8.84
CA GLN A 176 11.67 6.40 9.01
C GLN A 176 12.34 5.17 8.41
N GLN A 177 12.99 5.33 7.25
CA GLN A 177 13.79 4.28 6.62
C GLN A 177 15.21 4.29 7.18
N ARG A 178 15.62 3.20 7.83
CA ARG A 178 16.97 3.05 8.40
C ARG A 178 17.92 2.39 7.39
N LYS A 179 19.21 2.75 7.49
CA LYS A 179 20.29 2.07 6.77
C LYS A 179 20.61 0.74 7.41
#